data_AF-A0A519EU93-F1
#
_entry.id   AF-A0A519EU93-F1
#
_cell.length_a   1.000
_cell.length_b   1.000
_cell.length_c   1.000
_cell.angle_alpha   90.00
_cell.angle_beta   90.00
_cell.angle_gamma   90.00
#
_symmetry.space_group_name_H-M   'P 1'
#
loop_
_entity.id
_entity.type
_entity.pdbx_description
1 polymer ?
#
loop_
_entity_poly.entity_id
_entity_poly.type
_entity_poly.pdbx_seq_one_letter_code
_entity_poly.pdbx_strand_id
1 'polypeptide(L)'
;AIFGENLFGVRIVSALSSGLSVVLAYWLAARMWNDPRKSFASALLFMSFAFIAGQAGYANLDPQFTLWSNLTLVGFWCAVHRSGRARLGAWTLIGLACGIGFMTKGFLAWALPVMITLPYMLWQRRLGELLRYGPLAVLIAIVVSLPWVLSVHVEEPDFWRFFFWHEHVRRFAGADAQHAEPWWFYLPLLVVSCLPWAALLPVTFRQAWQRRRRPDIGFLLLWLLVPAAGLIGLGVLLWLQLQQPVYVHEPLNLLLAIIVLIGWCASNALQGLRPMKFWAAPALGSWLLVALLPAALPYDVVHNKTPDQFVLAHQAQLAASTHLLSNDLGAASALAWRLNRTDVSFFNTWNELDYGLGYPDVTGREVTLKGIDEWMTQARREGQVGVVMRGRSDEELRELELLPKDAERYDEGNLIILIYGKSAP
;
A
#
# COMPACT_ATOMS: atom_id res chain seq x y z
N ALA A 1 -12.01 11.39 15.77
CA ALA A 1 -12.90 11.44 16.95
C ALA A 1 -12.42 10.55 18.11
N ILE A 2 -12.29 9.23 17.97
CA ILE A 2 -12.00 8.31 19.11
C ILE A 2 -10.57 8.43 19.67
N PHE A 3 -9.55 8.62 18.83
CA PHE A 3 -8.15 8.71 19.25
C PHE A 3 -7.51 10.10 19.04
N GLY A 4 -8.29 11.09 18.61
CA GLY A 4 -7.76 12.41 18.20
C GLY A 4 -7.00 12.38 16.86
N GLU A 5 -6.35 13.50 16.54
CA GLU A 5 -5.50 13.68 15.35
C GLU A 5 -4.05 13.34 15.68
N ASN A 6 -3.67 12.07 15.56
CA ASN A 6 -2.30 11.64 15.81
C ASN A 6 -1.90 10.43 14.94
N LEU A 7 -0.60 10.20 14.85
CA LEU A 7 -0.01 9.10 14.08
C LEU A 7 -0.51 7.72 14.55
N PHE A 8 -0.86 7.57 15.83
CA PHE A 8 -1.41 6.33 16.37
C PHE A 8 -2.79 6.02 15.79
N GLY A 9 -3.70 6.99 15.79
CA GLY A 9 -5.06 6.85 15.27
C GLY A 9 -5.09 6.48 13.79
N VAL A 10 -4.13 6.98 13.00
CA VAL A 10 -4.02 6.68 11.56
C VAL A 10 -3.48 5.25 11.32
N ARG A 11 -2.63 4.72 12.21
CA ARG A 11 -1.97 3.41 12.06
C ARG A 11 -2.70 2.24 12.71
N ILE A 12 -3.63 2.50 13.63
CA ILE A 12 -4.28 1.45 14.44
C ILE A 12 -5.01 0.40 13.58
N VAL A 13 -5.61 0.82 12.46
CA VAL A 13 -6.34 -0.08 11.55
C VAL A 13 -5.38 -1.06 10.87
N SER A 14 -4.20 -0.59 10.46
CA SER A 14 -3.13 -1.44 9.91
C SER A 14 -2.64 -2.46 10.93
N ALA A 15 -2.35 -2.01 12.15
CA ALA A 15 -1.89 -2.87 13.24
C ALA A 15 -2.92 -3.95 13.59
N LEU A 16 -4.20 -3.57 13.69
CA LEU A 16 -5.29 -4.51 13.98
C LEU A 16 -5.50 -5.51 12.85
N SER A 17 -5.41 -5.08 11.58
CA SER A 17 -5.59 -5.96 10.42
C SER A 17 -4.47 -7.00 10.30
N SER A 18 -3.22 -6.58 10.54
CA SER A 18 -2.07 -7.49 10.63
C SER A 18 -2.19 -8.45 11.81
N GLY A 19 -2.61 -7.97 12.98
CA GLY A 19 -2.84 -8.81 14.17
C GLY A 19 -3.91 -9.88 13.93
N LEU A 20 -5.04 -9.51 13.33
CA LEU A 20 -6.09 -10.45 12.94
C LEU A 20 -5.61 -11.48 11.91
N SER A 21 -4.74 -11.07 10.98
CA SER A 21 -4.12 -12.00 10.02
C SER A 21 -3.23 -13.04 10.71
N VAL A 22 -2.48 -12.66 11.76
CA VAL A 22 -1.70 -13.58 12.60
C VAL A 22 -2.60 -14.58 13.32
N VAL A 23 -3.70 -14.11 13.91
CA VAL A 23 -4.70 -14.98 14.56
C VAL A 23 -5.33 -15.95 13.56
N LEU A 24 -5.59 -15.48 12.34
CA LEU A 24 -6.14 -16.31 11.28
C LEU A 24 -5.15 -17.40 10.83
N ALA A 25 -3.86 -17.09 10.75
CA ALA A 25 -2.81 -18.07 10.47
C ALA A 25 -2.70 -19.14 11.57
N TYR A 26 -2.76 -18.73 12.85
CA TYR A 26 -2.84 -19.67 13.98
C TYR A 26 -4.04 -20.62 13.83
N TRP A 27 -5.22 -20.04 13.58
CA TRP A 27 -6.46 -20.78 13.50
C TRP A 27 -6.49 -21.77 12.33
N LEU A 28 -6.00 -21.36 11.16
CA LEU A 28 -5.91 -22.23 10.00
C LEU A 28 -4.96 -23.40 10.26
N ALA A 29 -3.78 -23.13 10.82
CA ALA A 29 -2.80 -24.16 11.16
C ALA A 29 -3.36 -25.17 12.19
N ALA A 30 -4.12 -24.70 13.18
CA ALA A 30 -4.82 -25.55 14.13
C ALA A 30 -5.84 -26.46 13.44
N ARG A 31 -6.56 -25.94 12.43
CA ARG A 31 -7.52 -26.72 11.66
C ARG A 31 -6.88 -27.73 10.70
N MET A 32 -5.72 -27.41 10.13
CA MET A 32 -5.04 -28.28 9.16
C MET A 32 -4.25 -29.40 9.83
N TRP A 33 -3.55 -29.09 10.93
CA TRP A 33 -2.61 -30.04 11.55
C TRP A 33 -2.99 -30.52 12.95
N ASN A 34 -4.01 -29.92 13.58
CA ASN A 34 -4.50 -30.28 14.92
C ASN A 34 -3.37 -30.41 15.97
N ASP A 35 -2.36 -29.56 15.86
CA ASP A 35 -1.17 -29.56 16.69
C ASP A 35 -0.93 -28.13 17.21
N PRO A 36 -1.07 -27.89 18.52
CA PRO A 36 -0.90 -26.56 19.11
C PRO A 36 0.49 -25.97 18.85
N ARG A 37 1.54 -26.80 18.78
CA ARG A 37 2.92 -26.35 18.56
C ARG A 37 3.10 -25.83 17.14
N LYS A 38 2.57 -26.56 16.15
CA LYS A 38 2.59 -26.11 14.74
C LYS A 38 1.76 -24.85 14.53
N SER A 39 0.63 -24.76 15.22
CA SER A 39 -0.26 -23.60 15.13
C SER A 39 0.41 -22.35 15.68
N PHE A 40 1.01 -22.47 16.87
CA PHE A 40 1.76 -21.40 17.49
C PHE A 40 2.98 -20.99 16.64
N ALA A 41 3.77 -21.97 16.18
CA ALA A 41 4.91 -21.71 15.30
C ALA A 41 4.50 -21.01 14.00
N SER A 42 3.40 -21.42 13.36
CA SER A 42 2.94 -20.79 12.10
C SER A 42 2.55 -19.33 12.29
N ALA A 43 1.78 -19.04 13.35
CA ALA A 43 1.35 -17.68 13.66
C ALA A 43 2.54 -16.76 13.95
N LEU A 44 3.49 -17.29 14.71
CA LEU A 44 4.64 -16.54 15.13
C LEU A 44 5.66 -16.34 13.99
N LEU A 45 5.85 -17.34 13.11
CA LEU A 45 6.61 -17.20 11.87
C LEU A 45 6.00 -16.10 10.99
N PHE A 46 4.68 -16.15 10.78
CA PHE A 46 3.98 -15.16 9.99
C PHE A 46 4.10 -13.74 10.57
N MET A 47 3.92 -13.59 11.89
CA MET A 47 4.12 -12.31 12.58
C MET A 47 5.56 -11.80 12.45
N SER A 48 6.54 -12.70 12.45
CA SER A 48 7.94 -12.31 12.41
C SER A 48 8.41 -11.75 11.07
N PHE A 49 7.74 -12.07 9.96
CA PHE A 49 8.13 -11.60 8.63
C PHE A 49 8.17 -10.07 8.54
N ALA A 50 9.26 -9.51 7.98
CA ALA A 50 9.52 -8.07 8.00
C ALA A 50 8.40 -7.27 7.33
N PHE A 51 7.80 -7.80 6.26
CA PHE A 51 6.66 -7.17 5.61
C PHE A 51 5.40 -7.14 6.47
N ILE A 52 5.14 -8.19 7.27
CA ILE A 52 3.97 -8.25 8.14
C ILE A 52 4.15 -7.31 9.33
N ALA A 53 5.33 -7.34 9.95
CA ALA A 53 5.69 -6.44 11.04
C ALA A 53 5.76 -4.98 10.59
N GLY A 54 6.42 -4.69 9.46
CA GLY A 54 6.60 -3.34 8.94
C GLY A 54 5.30 -2.69 8.52
N GLN A 55 4.44 -3.41 7.79
CA GLN A 55 3.15 -2.85 7.35
C GLN A 55 2.16 -2.66 8.52
N ALA A 56 2.31 -3.39 9.62
CA ALA A 56 1.51 -3.13 10.83
C ALA A 56 1.76 -1.71 11.40
N GLY A 57 2.96 -1.15 11.19
CA GLY A 57 3.32 0.21 11.60
C GLY A 57 3.07 1.28 10.54
N TYR A 58 2.68 0.90 9.33
CA TYR A 58 2.50 1.82 8.19
C TYR A 58 1.02 2.04 7.89
N ALA A 59 0.65 3.29 7.63
CA ALA A 59 -0.73 3.65 7.31
C ALA A 59 -1.01 3.52 5.82
N ASN A 60 -1.18 2.28 5.36
CA ASN A 60 -1.61 1.95 4.00
C ASN A 60 -2.82 0.99 4.04
N LEU A 61 -3.36 0.68 2.86
CA LEU A 61 -4.52 -0.21 2.68
C LEU A 61 -4.12 -1.70 2.58
N ASP A 62 -2.83 -1.99 2.52
CA ASP A 62 -2.31 -3.34 2.26
C ASP A 62 -2.54 -4.34 3.40
N PRO A 63 -2.41 -3.97 4.70
CA PRO A 63 -2.78 -4.84 5.82
C PRO A 63 -4.24 -5.29 5.78
N GLN A 64 -5.15 -4.38 5.47
CA GLN A 64 -6.59 -4.60 5.37
C GLN A 64 -6.86 -5.52 4.19
N PHE A 65 -6.28 -5.22 3.02
CA PHE A 65 -6.40 -6.06 1.83
C PHE A 65 -5.85 -7.48 2.05
N THR A 66 -4.73 -7.60 2.76
CA THR A 66 -4.13 -8.88 3.14
C THR A 66 -5.06 -9.67 4.05
N LEU A 67 -5.67 -9.02 5.04
CA LEU A 67 -6.65 -9.64 5.93
C LEU A 67 -7.85 -10.19 5.14
N TRP A 68 -8.45 -9.39 4.26
CA TRP A 68 -9.60 -9.82 3.45
C TRP A 68 -9.25 -10.97 2.49
N SER A 69 -8.07 -10.90 1.87
CA SER A 69 -7.57 -11.97 1.01
C SER A 69 -7.36 -13.27 1.80
N ASN A 70 -6.75 -13.19 2.99
CA ASN A 70 -6.56 -14.33 3.87
C ASN A 70 -7.89 -14.92 4.34
N LEU A 71 -8.84 -14.07 4.76
CA LEU A 71 -10.19 -14.47 5.16
C LEU A 71 -10.92 -15.22 4.05
N THR A 72 -10.79 -14.75 2.81
CA THR A 72 -11.40 -15.39 1.64
C THR A 72 -10.84 -16.80 1.44
N LEU A 73 -9.52 -16.96 1.51
CA LEU A 73 -8.85 -18.26 1.30
C LEU A 73 -9.07 -19.24 2.47
N VAL A 74 -9.06 -18.74 3.71
CA VAL A 74 -9.42 -19.54 4.89
C VAL A 74 -10.91 -19.93 4.88
N GLY A 75 -11.78 -19.00 4.50
CA GLY A 75 -13.21 -19.25 4.31
C GLY A 75 -13.44 -20.32 3.26
N PHE A 76 -12.74 -20.24 2.13
CA PHE A 76 -12.75 -21.26 1.09
C PHE A 76 -12.30 -22.62 1.61
N TRP A 77 -11.16 -22.71 2.31
CA TRP A 77 -10.69 -23.95 2.93
C TRP A 77 -11.78 -24.59 3.81
N CYS A 78 -12.49 -23.79 4.59
CA CYS A 78 -13.60 -24.25 5.43
C CYS A 78 -14.82 -24.71 4.61
N ALA A 79 -15.16 -23.98 3.55
CA ALA A 79 -16.28 -24.32 2.67
C ALA A 79 -16.09 -25.70 2.01
N VAL A 80 -14.85 -26.02 1.63
CA VAL A 80 -14.47 -27.31 1.03
C VAL A 80 -14.56 -28.47 2.02
N HIS A 81 -14.21 -28.25 3.29
CA HIS A 81 -14.06 -29.32 4.30
C HIS A 81 -15.25 -29.45 5.26
N ARG A 82 -16.20 -28.51 5.24
CA ARG A 82 -17.42 -28.57 6.05
C ARG A 82 -18.64 -28.93 5.19
N SER A 83 -19.71 -29.34 5.86
CA SER A 83 -21.01 -29.69 5.26
C SER A 83 -22.16 -28.90 5.90
N GLY A 84 -23.33 -28.91 5.25
CA GLY A 84 -24.56 -28.31 5.76
C GLY A 84 -24.46 -26.80 6.02
N ARG A 85 -25.04 -26.34 7.14
CA ARG A 85 -25.09 -24.92 7.53
C ARG A 85 -23.71 -24.28 7.70
N ALA A 86 -22.73 -25.05 8.17
CA ALA A 86 -21.37 -24.54 8.36
C ALA A 86 -20.65 -24.27 7.04
N ARG A 87 -21.00 -24.99 5.97
CA ARG A 87 -20.54 -24.68 4.60
C ARG A 87 -21.15 -23.39 4.09
N LEU A 88 -22.46 -23.19 4.28
CA LEU A 88 -23.14 -21.96 3.88
C LEU A 88 -22.52 -20.74 4.58
N GLY A 89 -22.30 -20.83 5.89
CA GLY A 89 -21.62 -19.76 6.64
C GLY A 89 -20.21 -19.45 6.13
N ALA A 90 -19.47 -20.48 5.66
CA ALA A 90 -18.17 -20.26 5.04
C ALA A 90 -18.26 -19.54 3.69
N TRP A 91 -19.23 -19.88 2.84
CA TRP A 91 -19.48 -19.15 1.58
C TRP A 91 -19.97 -17.72 1.82
N THR A 92 -20.79 -17.49 2.85
CA THR A 92 -21.17 -16.13 3.27
C THR A 92 -19.95 -15.32 3.72
N LEU A 93 -19.04 -15.92 4.48
CA LEU A 93 -17.81 -15.27 4.91
C LEU A 93 -16.90 -14.90 3.72
N ILE A 94 -16.78 -15.80 2.74
CA ILE A 94 -16.06 -15.53 1.47
C ILE A 94 -16.68 -14.31 0.78
N GLY A 95 -18.01 -14.27 0.62
CA GLY A 95 -18.69 -13.14 -0.02
C GLY A 95 -18.49 -11.82 0.73
N LEU A 96 -18.59 -11.84 2.06
CA LEU A 96 -18.35 -10.67 2.91
C LEU A 96 -16.92 -10.15 2.74
N ALA A 97 -15.92 -11.04 2.83
CA ALA A 97 -14.52 -10.68 2.68
C ALA A 97 -14.20 -10.15 1.26
N CYS A 98 -14.77 -10.76 0.22
CA CYS A 98 -14.64 -10.27 -1.16
C CYS A 98 -15.32 -8.92 -1.38
N GLY A 99 -16.49 -8.68 -0.78
CA GLY A 99 -17.21 -7.40 -0.88
C GLY A 99 -16.45 -6.25 -0.22
N ILE A 100 -16.01 -6.46 1.03
CA ILE A 100 -15.21 -5.46 1.75
C ILE A 100 -13.82 -5.28 1.11
N GLY A 101 -13.20 -6.38 0.64
CA GLY A 101 -11.94 -6.34 -0.08
C GLY A 101 -12.03 -5.51 -1.37
N PHE A 102 -13.13 -5.63 -2.12
CA PHE A 102 -13.39 -4.82 -3.32
C PHE A 102 -13.47 -3.32 -2.98
N MET A 103 -14.16 -2.96 -1.90
CA MET A 103 -14.23 -1.58 -1.43
C MET A 103 -12.88 -1.06 -0.88
N THR A 104 -11.95 -1.96 -0.55
CA THR A 104 -10.61 -1.60 -0.04
C THR A 104 -9.60 -1.37 -1.17
N LYS A 105 -9.52 -2.30 -2.15
CA LYS A 105 -8.47 -2.26 -3.19
C LYS A 105 -8.95 -2.74 -4.57
N GLY A 106 -10.25 -2.64 -4.85
CA GLY A 106 -10.83 -2.92 -6.16
C GLY A 106 -10.82 -4.39 -6.57
N PHE A 107 -10.75 -4.64 -7.88
CA PHE A 107 -10.99 -5.97 -8.47
C PHE A 107 -9.94 -7.02 -8.08
N LEU A 108 -8.78 -6.59 -7.59
CA LEU A 108 -7.73 -7.49 -7.08
C LEU A 108 -8.24 -8.40 -5.95
N ALA A 109 -9.21 -7.93 -5.16
CA ALA A 109 -9.83 -8.72 -4.10
C ALA A 109 -10.58 -9.96 -4.60
N TRP A 110 -10.96 -9.98 -5.88
CA TRP A 110 -11.64 -11.11 -6.52
C TRP A 110 -10.69 -11.93 -7.37
N ALA A 111 -9.78 -11.27 -8.09
CA ALA A 111 -8.82 -11.93 -8.96
C ALA A 111 -7.93 -12.92 -8.19
N LEU A 112 -7.35 -12.50 -7.06
CA LEU A 112 -6.42 -13.33 -6.27
C LEU A 112 -7.09 -14.62 -5.75
N PRO A 113 -8.25 -14.57 -5.06
CA PRO A 113 -8.95 -15.79 -4.66
C PRO A 113 -9.33 -16.69 -5.83
N VAL A 114 -9.83 -16.15 -6.95
CA VAL A 114 -10.25 -16.97 -8.09
C VAL A 114 -9.06 -17.71 -8.70
N MET A 115 -7.91 -17.03 -8.86
CA MET A 115 -6.68 -17.65 -9.39
C MET A 115 -6.16 -18.81 -8.53
N ILE A 116 -6.43 -18.82 -7.21
CA ILE A 116 -6.01 -19.89 -6.31
C ILE A 116 -7.07 -21.00 -6.19
N THR A 117 -8.33 -20.59 -6.02
CA THR A 117 -9.45 -21.50 -5.71
C THR A 117 -9.89 -22.32 -6.92
N LEU A 118 -9.88 -21.75 -8.12
CA LEU A 118 -10.30 -22.43 -9.35
C LEU A 118 -9.35 -23.58 -9.72
N PRO A 119 -8.01 -23.41 -9.79
CA PRO A 119 -7.10 -24.54 -10.03
C PRO A 119 -7.18 -25.61 -8.94
N TYR A 120 -7.37 -25.21 -7.69
CA TYR A 120 -7.57 -26.16 -6.59
C TYR A 120 -8.82 -27.03 -6.80
N MET A 121 -9.95 -26.42 -7.16
CA MET A 121 -11.20 -27.15 -7.42
C MET A 121 -11.14 -28.03 -8.67
N LEU A 122 -10.45 -27.56 -9.71
CA LEU A 122 -10.19 -28.36 -10.91
C LEU A 122 -9.34 -29.59 -10.57
N TRP A 123 -8.28 -29.41 -9.78
CA TRP A 123 -7.41 -30.49 -9.31
C TRP A 123 -8.17 -31.51 -8.43
N GLN A 124 -9.02 -31.02 -7.51
CA GLN A 124 -9.87 -31.85 -6.66
C GLN A 124 -11.09 -32.44 -7.39
N ARG A 125 -11.32 -32.07 -8.66
CA ARG A 125 -12.49 -32.46 -9.46
C ARG A 125 -13.84 -32.09 -8.80
N ARG A 126 -13.88 -30.98 -8.08
CA ARG A 126 -15.06 -30.51 -7.30
C ARG A 126 -15.65 -29.20 -7.81
N LEU A 127 -15.47 -28.90 -9.11
CA LEU A 127 -16.00 -27.67 -9.74
C LEU A 127 -17.52 -27.51 -9.59
N GLY A 128 -18.27 -28.62 -9.55
CA GLY A 128 -19.73 -28.56 -9.33
C GLY A 128 -20.11 -27.93 -7.98
N GLU A 129 -19.28 -28.05 -6.95
CA GLU A 129 -19.53 -27.39 -5.66
C GLU A 129 -19.29 -25.88 -5.76
N LEU A 130 -18.25 -25.46 -6.48
CA LEU A 130 -17.97 -24.05 -6.75
C LEU A 130 -19.11 -23.40 -7.53
N LEU A 131 -19.65 -24.08 -8.55
CA LEU A 131 -20.78 -23.58 -9.33
C LEU A 131 -22.09 -23.55 -8.54
N ARG A 132 -22.29 -24.49 -7.61
CA ARG A 132 -23.51 -24.56 -6.80
C ARG A 132 -23.55 -23.53 -5.67
N TYR A 133 -22.43 -23.29 -4.99
CA TYR A 133 -22.36 -22.43 -3.80
C TYR A 133 -21.64 -21.10 -4.05
N GLY A 134 -20.80 -20.99 -5.09
CA GLY A 134 -20.15 -19.75 -5.50
C GLY A 134 -21.11 -18.59 -5.72
N PRO A 135 -22.30 -18.78 -6.35
CA PRO A 135 -23.28 -17.72 -6.50
C PRO A 135 -23.72 -17.08 -5.18
N LEU A 136 -23.70 -17.82 -4.06
CA LEU A 136 -24.00 -17.25 -2.74
C LEU A 136 -22.93 -16.25 -2.32
N ALA A 137 -21.63 -16.57 -2.49
CA ALA A 137 -20.56 -15.63 -2.18
C ALA A 137 -20.63 -14.39 -3.08
N VAL A 138 -20.92 -14.56 -4.37
CA VAL A 138 -21.09 -13.45 -5.32
C VAL A 138 -22.26 -12.56 -4.90
N LEU A 139 -23.42 -13.15 -4.58
CA LEU A 139 -24.59 -12.41 -4.12
C LEU A 139 -24.28 -11.59 -2.87
N ILE A 140 -23.63 -12.19 -1.86
CA ILE A 140 -23.26 -11.50 -0.63
C ILE A 140 -22.25 -10.38 -0.93
N ALA A 141 -21.25 -10.62 -1.78
CA ALA A 141 -20.27 -9.61 -2.16
C ALA A 141 -20.95 -8.41 -2.83
N ILE A 142 -21.90 -8.66 -3.75
CA ILE A 142 -22.71 -7.61 -4.39
C ILE A 142 -23.52 -6.87 -3.35
N VAL A 143 -24.29 -7.56 -2.49
CA VAL A 143 -25.13 -6.90 -1.49
C VAL A 143 -24.31 -5.99 -0.56
N VAL A 144 -23.09 -6.40 -0.22
CA VAL A 144 -22.18 -5.62 0.63
C VAL A 144 -21.60 -4.41 -0.10
N SER A 145 -21.17 -4.56 -1.36
CA SER A 145 -20.53 -3.47 -2.10
C SER A 145 -21.53 -2.52 -2.79
N LEU A 146 -22.72 -3.00 -3.12
CA LEU A 146 -23.71 -2.30 -3.93
C LEU A 146 -24.12 -0.93 -3.38
N PRO A 147 -24.35 -0.74 -2.06
CA PRO A 147 -24.70 0.59 -1.53
C PRO A 147 -23.64 1.64 -1.86
N TRP A 148 -22.36 1.30 -1.65
CA TRP A 148 -21.24 2.20 -1.96
C TRP A 148 -21.11 2.41 -3.48
N VAL A 149 -21.22 1.35 -4.27
CA VAL A 149 -21.21 1.41 -5.75
C VAL A 149 -22.27 2.37 -6.27
N LEU A 150 -23.50 2.27 -5.76
CA LEU A 150 -24.61 3.13 -6.18
C LEU A 150 -24.42 4.57 -5.72
N SER A 151 -23.98 4.80 -4.48
CA SER A 151 -23.68 6.14 -3.98
C SER A 151 -22.63 6.84 -4.83
N VAL A 152 -21.52 6.15 -5.14
CA VAL A 152 -20.48 6.73 -6.00
C VAL A 152 -21.01 6.97 -7.42
N HIS A 153 -21.82 6.09 -7.99
CA HIS A 153 -22.37 6.32 -9.32
C HIS A 153 -23.32 7.53 -9.39
N VAL A 154 -24.10 7.77 -8.33
CA VAL A 154 -25.04 8.89 -8.25
C VAL A 154 -24.31 10.23 -8.09
N GLU A 155 -23.30 10.27 -7.23
CA GLU A 155 -22.51 11.49 -7.00
C GLU A 155 -21.53 11.75 -8.15
N GLU A 156 -20.92 10.69 -8.68
CA GLU A 156 -19.76 10.74 -9.58
C GLU A 156 -19.93 9.75 -10.76
N PRO A 157 -20.74 10.09 -11.78
CA PRO A 157 -21.04 9.15 -12.86
C PRO A 157 -19.83 8.69 -13.69
N ASP A 158 -18.83 9.57 -13.87
CA ASP A 158 -17.61 9.25 -14.64
C ASP A 158 -16.60 8.38 -13.88
N PHE A 159 -16.81 8.18 -12.57
CA PHE A 159 -15.89 7.44 -11.69
C PHE A 159 -15.55 6.07 -12.25
N TRP A 160 -16.52 5.34 -12.81
CA TRP A 160 -16.32 3.98 -13.30
C TRP A 160 -15.39 3.90 -14.52
N ARG A 161 -15.43 4.92 -15.40
CA ARG A 161 -14.53 5.00 -16.55
C ARG A 161 -13.10 5.20 -16.07
N PHE A 162 -12.89 6.13 -15.12
CA PHE A 162 -11.60 6.38 -14.51
C PHE A 162 -11.09 5.16 -13.72
N PHE A 163 -11.87 4.67 -12.76
CA PHE A 163 -11.51 3.55 -11.90
C PHE A 163 -11.21 2.25 -12.65
N PHE A 164 -11.97 1.93 -13.70
CA PHE A 164 -11.68 0.72 -14.49
C PHE A 164 -10.52 0.95 -15.46
N TRP A 165 -10.59 2.00 -16.28
CA TRP A 165 -9.65 2.17 -17.39
C TRP A 165 -8.32 2.76 -16.96
N HIS A 166 -8.31 3.77 -16.09
CA HIS A 166 -7.07 4.39 -15.63
C HIS A 166 -6.42 3.55 -14.54
N GLU A 167 -7.16 3.22 -13.49
CA GLU A 167 -6.59 2.57 -12.29
C GLU A 167 -6.31 1.06 -12.46
N HIS A 168 -7.06 0.33 -13.29
CA HIS A 168 -6.87 -1.12 -13.48
C HIS A 168 -6.30 -1.52 -14.84
N VAL A 169 -6.55 -0.76 -15.91
CA VAL A 169 -6.00 -1.08 -17.24
C VAL A 169 -4.72 -0.29 -17.50
N ARG A 170 -4.79 1.04 -17.52
CA ARG A 170 -3.64 1.91 -17.85
C ARG A 170 -2.52 1.81 -16.82
N ARG A 171 -2.85 1.67 -15.53
CA ARG A 171 -1.87 1.48 -14.46
C ARG A 171 -1.06 0.18 -14.56
N PHE A 172 -1.58 -0.84 -15.25
CA PHE A 172 -0.91 -2.13 -15.46
C PHE A 172 -0.40 -2.34 -16.90
N ALA A 173 -0.98 -1.68 -17.90
CA ALA A 173 -0.73 -1.91 -19.32
C ALA A 173 -0.32 -0.64 -20.11
N GLY A 174 -0.27 0.53 -19.47
CA GLY A 174 0.15 1.79 -20.07
C GLY A 174 1.67 1.93 -20.17
N ALA A 175 2.13 2.70 -21.16
CA ALA A 175 3.56 3.00 -21.37
C ALA A 175 4.20 3.77 -20.19
N ASP A 176 3.39 4.52 -19.41
CA ASP A 176 3.79 5.30 -18.24
C ASP A 176 3.39 4.62 -16.92
N ALA A 177 3.55 3.29 -16.81
CA ALA A 177 3.18 2.56 -15.60
C ALA A 177 4.04 3.02 -14.39
N GLN A 178 3.38 3.40 -13.29
CA GLN A 178 3.96 4.07 -12.12
C GLN A 178 5.10 3.31 -11.38
N HIS A 179 5.41 2.05 -11.70
CA HIS A 179 6.45 1.25 -11.03
C HIS A 179 7.16 0.31 -12.02
N ALA A 180 8.21 0.80 -12.69
CA ALA A 180 9.04 0.00 -13.60
C ALA A 180 10.21 -0.70 -12.87
N GLU A 181 9.91 -1.52 -11.86
CA GLU A 181 10.94 -2.31 -11.15
C GLU A 181 11.15 -3.70 -11.80
N PRO A 182 12.35 -4.30 -11.73
CA PRO A 182 12.62 -5.62 -12.32
C PRO A 182 11.68 -6.73 -11.82
N TRP A 183 11.37 -7.74 -12.66
CA TRP A 183 10.48 -8.86 -12.28
C TRP A 183 10.96 -9.67 -11.06
N TRP A 184 12.28 -9.70 -10.84
CA TRP A 184 12.87 -10.34 -9.67
C TRP A 184 12.94 -9.40 -8.47
N PHE A 185 12.58 -8.12 -8.57
CA PHE A 185 12.67 -7.14 -7.47
C PHE A 185 12.07 -7.67 -6.16
N TYR A 186 10.88 -8.26 -6.26
CA TYR A 186 10.20 -8.83 -5.10
C TYR A 186 10.80 -10.16 -4.62
N LEU A 187 11.62 -10.88 -5.41
CA LEU A 187 12.20 -12.16 -4.99
C LEU A 187 13.26 -12.00 -3.87
N PRO A 188 14.33 -11.20 -4.02
CA PRO A 188 15.22 -10.88 -2.91
C PRO A 188 14.49 -10.22 -1.76
N LEU A 189 13.53 -9.33 -2.04
CA LEU A 189 12.79 -8.63 -1.00
C LEU A 189 11.93 -9.58 -0.17
N LEU A 190 11.29 -10.58 -0.79
CA LEU A 190 10.60 -11.67 -0.09
C LEU A 190 11.58 -12.53 0.71
N VAL A 191 12.74 -12.90 0.15
CA VAL A 191 13.76 -13.68 0.86
C VAL A 191 14.28 -12.93 2.09
N VAL A 192 14.64 -11.65 1.94
CA VAL A 192 15.10 -10.78 3.02
C VAL A 192 13.99 -10.61 4.07
N SER A 193 12.75 -10.38 3.64
CA SER A 193 11.61 -10.22 4.54
C SER A 193 11.26 -11.50 5.31
N CYS A 194 11.72 -12.65 4.82
CA CYS A 194 11.59 -13.93 5.49
C CYS A 194 12.84 -14.35 6.28
N LEU A 195 13.93 -13.56 6.31
CA LEU A 195 15.11 -13.90 7.13
C LEU A 195 14.74 -13.95 8.63
N PRO A 196 15.33 -14.84 9.42
CA PRO A 196 16.28 -15.90 9.05
C PRO A 196 15.60 -17.15 8.46
N TRP A 197 14.27 -17.24 8.50
CA TRP A 197 13.49 -18.40 8.07
C TRP A 197 13.62 -18.76 6.59
N ALA A 198 14.12 -17.84 5.77
CA ALA A 198 14.46 -18.10 4.38
C ALA A 198 15.40 -19.31 4.22
N ALA A 199 16.27 -19.59 5.20
CA ALA A 199 17.13 -20.78 5.18
C ALA A 199 16.34 -22.10 5.19
N LEU A 200 15.11 -22.10 5.72
CA LEU A 200 14.21 -23.25 5.74
C LEU A 200 13.39 -23.40 4.45
N LEU A 201 13.30 -22.36 3.61
CA LEU A 201 12.47 -22.37 2.39
C LEU A 201 12.83 -23.52 1.43
N PRO A 202 14.11 -23.80 1.09
CA PRO A 202 14.42 -24.87 0.13
C PRO A 202 13.97 -26.25 0.63
N VAL A 203 14.20 -26.53 1.92
CA VAL A 203 13.87 -27.83 2.53
C VAL A 203 12.35 -27.98 2.66
N THR A 204 11.67 -26.94 3.15
CA THR A 204 10.20 -26.95 3.30
C THR A 204 9.49 -27.02 1.95
N PHE A 205 9.96 -26.30 0.94
CA PHE A 205 9.44 -26.37 -0.42
C PHE A 205 9.61 -27.76 -1.02
N ARG A 206 10.80 -28.38 -0.90
CA ARG A 206 11.04 -29.76 -1.36
C ARG A 206 10.08 -30.75 -0.68
N GLN A 207 9.90 -30.65 0.63
CA GLN A 207 8.98 -31.51 1.37
C GLN A 207 7.52 -31.29 0.97
N ALA A 208 7.11 -30.03 0.81
CA ALA A 208 5.76 -29.69 0.35
C ALA A 208 5.51 -30.25 -1.06
N TRP A 209 6.47 -30.10 -1.98
CA TRP A 209 6.38 -30.61 -3.34
C TRP A 209 6.26 -32.14 -3.41
N GLN A 210 6.99 -32.86 -2.56
CA GLN A 210 6.87 -34.31 -2.42
C GLN A 210 5.49 -34.72 -1.91
N ARG A 211 4.90 -33.90 -1.02
CA ARG A 211 3.60 -34.16 -0.40
C ARG A 211 2.44 -33.42 -1.09
N ARG A 212 2.65 -32.85 -2.28
CA ARG A 212 1.67 -32.04 -3.02
C ARG A 212 0.34 -32.74 -3.30
N ARG A 213 0.32 -34.08 -3.26
CA ARG A 213 -0.89 -34.88 -3.43
C ARG A 213 -1.84 -34.78 -2.23
N ARG A 214 -1.37 -34.35 -1.06
CA ARG A 214 -2.26 -34.10 0.09
C ARG A 214 -3.00 -32.78 -0.13
N PRO A 215 -4.33 -32.73 0.10
CA PRO A 215 -5.17 -31.58 -0.25
C PRO A 215 -4.81 -30.32 0.55
N ASP A 216 -4.37 -30.47 1.80
CA ASP A 216 -3.89 -29.40 2.68
C ASP A 216 -2.60 -28.76 2.14
N ILE A 217 -1.62 -29.58 1.80
CA ILE A 217 -0.33 -29.12 1.29
C ILE A 217 -0.47 -28.57 -0.14
N GLY A 218 -1.28 -29.21 -0.98
CA GLY A 218 -1.58 -28.72 -2.33
C GLY A 218 -2.26 -27.35 -2.32
N PHE A 219 -3.17 -27.10 -1.38
CA PHE A 219 -3.80 -25.79 -1.20
C PHE A 219 -2.78 -24.71 -0.80
N LEU A 220 -1.94 -24.99 0.22
CA LEU A 220 -0.89 -24.06 0.65
C LEU A 220 0.15 -23.81 -0.45
N LEU A 221 0.49 -24.83 -1.24
CA LEU A 221 1.37 -24.68 -2.39
C LEU A 221 0.76 -23.79 -3.48
N LEU A 222 -0.54 -23.90 -3.77
CA LEU A 222 -1.20 -23.00 -4.72
C LEU A 222 -1.24 -21.57 -4.17
N TRP A 223 -1.50 -21.40 -2.88
CA TRP A 223 -1.47 -20.09 -2.23
C TRP A 223 -0.07 -19.45 -2.28
N LEU A 224 1.00 -20.25 -2.22
CA LEU A 224 2.37 -19.77 -2.40
C LEU A 224 2.71 -19.52 -3.89
N LEU A 225 2.42 -20.48 -4.76
CA LEU A 225 2.93 -20.54 -6.13
C LEU A 225 2.11 -19.71 -7.13
N VAL A 226 0.81 -19.55 -6.94
CA VAL A 226 -0.03 -18.80 -7.90
C VAL A 226 0.29 -17.29 -7.85
N PRO A 227 0.38 -16.65 -6.67
CA PRO A 227 0.88 -15.27 -6.60
C PRO A 227 2.33 -15.15 -7.11
N ALA A 228 3.20 -16.12 -6.78
CA ALA A 228 4.57 -16.14 -7.28
C ALA A 228 4.67 -16.30 -8.81
N ALA A 229 3.78 -17.08 -9.43
CA ALA A 229 3.72 -17.27 -10.88
C ALA A 229 3.09 -16.07 -11.60
N GLY A 230 2.10 -15.40 -10.99
CA GLY A 230 1.56 -14.13 -11.49
C GLY A 230 2.61 -13.02 -11.57
N LEU A 231 3.52 -12.97 -10.59
CA LEU A 231 4.69 -12.07 -10.60
C LEU A 231 5.71 -12.43 -11.72
N ILE A 232 5.77 -13.70 -12.15
CA ILE A 232 6.65 -14.17 -13.23
C ILE A 232 6.01 -13.91 -14.62
N GLY A 233 4.69 -14.05 -14.76
CA GLY A 233 3.96 -13.83 -16.02
C GLY A 233 3.93 -12.36 -16.48
N LEU A 234 3.95 -11.41 -15.54
CA LEU A 234 4.10 -9.97 -15.82
C LEU A 234 5.53 -9.61 -16.28
N GLY A 235 6.51 -10.49 -16.02
CA GLY A 235 7.95 -10.23 -16.17
C GLY A 235 8.53 -10.39 -17.58
N VAL A 236 7.83 -11.04 -18.51
CA VAL A 236 8.32 -11.18 -19.90
C VAL A 236 8.16 -9.86 -20.68
N LEU A 237 7.19 -9.03 -20.31
CA LEU A 237 6.92 -7.76 -20.99
C LEU A 237 7.73 -6.57 -20.43
N LEU A 238 8.34 -6.71 -19.24
CA LEU A 238 9.06 -5.65 -18.51
C LEU A 238 10.58 -5.83 -18.45
N TRP A 239 11.14 -6.83 -19.14
CA TRP A 239 12.60 -7.00 -19.29
C TRP A 239 13.28 -5.81 -20.01
N LEU A 240 12.51 -4.95 -20.69
CA LEU A 240 13.01 -3.87 -21.53
C LEU A 240 13.34 -2.54 -20.83
N GLN A 241 13.17 -2.40 -19.51
CA GLN A 241 13.27 -1.08 -18.87
C GLN A 241 14.06 -1.11 -17.54
N LEU A 242 15.35 -1.43 -17.64
CA LEU A 242 16.30 -1.45 -16.52
C LEU A 242 16.93 -0.07 -16.29
N GLN A 243 16.93 0.39 -15.02
CA GLN A 243 18.03 1.03 -14.26
C GLN A 243 17.60 2.29 -13.49
N GLN A 244 17.64 2.26 -12.14
CA GLN A 244 18.10 3.36 -11.25
C GLN A 244 18.42 2.84 -9.82
N PRO A 245 19.42 3.39 -9.10
CA PRO A 245 19.74 3.06 -7.71
C PRO A 245 19.03 3.95 -6.65
N VAL A 246 18.69 3.38 -5.49
CA VAL A 246 17.74 3.94 -4.48
C VAL A 246 18.39 4.65 -3.28
N TYR A 247 19.67 4.43 -2.97
CA TYR A 247 20.34 5.04 -1.81
C TYR A 247 21.56 5.85 -2.23
N VAL A 248 21.50 7.17 -2.03
CA VAL A 248 22.56 8.12 -2.40
C VAL A 248 22.78 9.10 -1.23
N HIS A 249 24.02 9.16 -0.71
CA HIS A 249 24.52 10.12 0.32
C HIS A 249 23.93 10.13 1.75
N GLU A 250 23.33 9.04 2.27
CA GLU A 250 22.70 9.03 3.61
C GLU A 250 23.23 7.92 4.57
N PRO A 251 24.42 8.08 5.19
CA PRO A 251 25.07 7.02 5.96
C PRO A 251 24.39 6.71 7.31
N LEU A 252 23.72 7.69 7.94
CA LEU A 252 23.04 7.50 9.23
C LEU A 252 21.75 6.69 9.09
N ASN A 253 20.93 6.98 8.07
CA ASN A 253 19.70 6.24 7.78
C ASN A 253 20.01 4.81 7.33
N LEU A 254 21.07 4.63 6.54
CA LEU A 254 21.61 3.31 6.20
C LEU A 254 22.08 2.56 7.45
N LEU A 255 22.79 3.22 8.36
CA LEU A 255 23.22 2.63 9.62
C LEU A 255 22.05 2.23 10.51
N LEU A 256 21.00 3.06 10.62
CA LEU A 256 19.77 2.75 11.34
C LEU A 256 19.03 1.56 10.70
N ALA A 257 18.92 1.53 9.37
CA ALA A 257 18.34 0.39 8.66
C ALA A 257 19.12 -0.91 8.92
N ILE A 258 20.46 -0.84 8.91
CA ILE A 258 21.33 -1.98 9.23
C ILE A 258 21.14 -2.41 10.70
N ILE A 259 21.09 -1.49 11.66
CA ILE A 259 20.87 -1.81 13.09
C ILE A 259 19.51 -2.46 13.30
N VAL A 260 18.45 -1.94 12.68
CA VAL A 260 17.09 -2.50 12.75
C VAL A 260 17.06 -3.90 12.13
N LEU A 261 17.67 -4.09 10.96
CA LEU A 261 17.74 -5.40 10.29
C LEU A 261 18.57 -6.41 11.11
N ILE A 262 19.70 -6.01 11.68
CA ILE A 262 20.53 -6.88 12.55
C ILE A 262 19.77 -7.24 13.83
N GLY A 263 19.14 -6.27 14.50
CA GLY A 263 18.35 -6.50 15.70
C GLY A 263 17.17 -7.43 15.45
N TRP A 264 16.45 -7.21 14.35
CA TRP A 264 15.36 -8.07 13.91
C TRP A 264 15.85 -9.48 13.56
N CYS A 265 16.91 -9.62 12.75
CA CYS A 265 17.52 -10.93 12.43
C CYS A 265 18.02 -11.67 13.66
N ALA A 266 18.68 -11.00 14.60
CA ALA A 266 19.19 -11.59 15.83
C ALA A 266 18.05 -12.07 16.75
N SER A 267 16.98 -11.27 16.88
CA SER A 267 15.80 -11.64 17.69
C SER A 267 15.09 -12.89 17.16
N ASN A 268 15.00 -13.01 15.83
CA ASN A 268 14.40 -14.16 15.17
C ASN A 268 15.33 -15.39 15.18
N ALA A 269 16.64 -15.19 15.05
CA ALA A 269 17.62 -16.27 15.16
C ALA A 269 17.66 -16.86 16.57
N LEU A 270 17.59 -16.03 17.61
CA LEU A 270 17.50 -16.45 19.02
C LEU A 270 16.29 -17.37 19.26
N GLN A 271 15.16 -17.04 18.64
CA GLN A 271 14.00 -17.89 18.70
C GLN A 271 14.18 -19.20 17.93
N GLY A 272 14.72 -19.16 16.70
CA GLY A 272 15.00 -20.35 15.91
C GLY A 272 15.92 -21.34 16.64
N LEU A 273 16.90 -20.83 17.39
CA LEU A 273 17.84 -21.65 18.18
C LEU A 273 17.22 -22.25 19.44
N ARG A 274 16.31 -21.53 20.13
CA ARG A 274 15.65 -22.00 21.35
C ARG A 274 14.19 -21.55 21.43
N PRO A 275 13.28 -22.20 20.68
CA PRO A 275 11.90 -21.73 20.49
C PRO A 275 11.07 -21.67 21.78
N MET A 276 11.37 -22.54 22.76
CA MET A 276 10.63 -22.59 24.03
C MET A 276 11.13 -21.57 25.08
N LYS A 277 12.36 -21.05 24.96
CA LYS A 277 12.93 -20.06 25.90
C LYS A 277 12.80 -18.63 25.37
N PHE A 278 12.99 -18.42 24.07
CA PHE A 278 12.96 -17.09 23.45
C PHE A 278 11.71 -16.90 22.58
N TRP A 279 10.57 -17.45 23.02
CA TRP A 279 9.31 -17.37 22.28
C TRP A 279 8.84 -15.93 22.04
N ALA A 280 9.15 -14.99 22.95
CA ALA A 280 8.80 -13.57 22.82
C ALA A 280 9.83 -12.71 22.06
N ALA A 281 10.99 -13.28 21.68
CA ALA A 281 12.07 -12.49 21.06
C ALA A 281 11.67 -11.84 19.71
N PRO A 282 10.92 -12.49 18.80
CA PRO A 282 10.44 -11.83 17.59
C PRO A 282 9.44 -10.73 17.87
N ALA A 283 8.68 -10.79 18.97
CA ALA A 283 7.77 -9.72 19.35
C ALA A 283 8.58 -8.46 19.70
N LEU A 284 9.70 -8.61 20.41
CA LEU A 284 10.64 -7.51 20.70
C LEU A 284 11.34 -7.00 19.44
N GLY A 285 11.80 -7.89 18.54
CA GLY A 285 12.40 -7.49 17.27
C GLY A 285 11.41 -6.81 16.32
N SER A 286 10.16 -7.26 16.29
CA SER A 286 9.07 -6.63 15.54
C SER A 286 8.69 -5.29 16.15
N TRP A 287 8.72 -5.15 17.48
CA TRP A 287 8.55 -3.86 18.16
C TRP A 287 9.67 -2.88 17.82
N LEU A 288 10.91 -3.34 17.82
CA LEU A 288 12.07 -2.54 17.43
C LEU A 288 11.97 -2.09 15.97
N LEU A 289 11.51 -2.98 15.08
CA LEU A 289 11.24 -2.65 13.68
C LEU A 289 10.10 -1.63 13.57
N VAL A 290 8.96 -1.82 14.25
CA VAL A 290 7.85 -0.84 14.23
C VAL A 290 8.26 0.52 14.79
N ALA A 291 9.09 0.56 15.84
CA ALA A 291 9.53 1.79 16.48
C ALA A 291 10.56 2.57 15.66
N LEU A 292 11.53 1.86 15.05
CA LEU A 292 12.69 2.49 14.41
C LEU A 292 12.62 2.52 12.88
N LEU A 293 11.80 1.68 12.23
CA LEU A 293 11.65 1.69 10.78
C LEU A 293 11.25 3.07 10.23
N PRO A 294 10.32 3.84 10.84
CA PRO A 294 10.01 5.19 10.38
C PRO A 294 11.21 6.14 10.40
N ALA A 295 12.13 5.99 11.37
CA ALA A 295 13.35 6.79 11.49
C ALA A 295 14.51 6.25 10.63
N ALA A 296 14.44 4.99 10.19
CA ALA A 296 15.41 4.34 9.33
C ALA A 296 15.09 4.48 7.82
N LEU A 297 13.88 4.95 7.48
CA LEU A 297 13.51 5.22 6.09
C LEU A 297 14.32 6.41 5.55
N PRO A 298 14.75 6.37 4.27
CA PRO A 298 15.41 7.51 3.65
C PRO A 298 14.53 8.74 3.72
N TYR A 299 15.13 9.90 3.98
CA TYR A 299 14.43 11.18 3.90
C TYR A 299 13.74 11.39 2.55
N ASP A 300 14.30 10.88 1.45
CA ASP A 300 13.64 10.87 0.15
C ASP A 300 12.29 10.14 0.14
N VAL A 301 12.15 9.04 0.89
CA VAL A 301 10.91 8.27 0.96
C VAL A 301 9.93 8.91 1.93
N VAL A 302 10.41 9.44 3.06
CA VAL A 302 9.59 10.11 4.06
C VAL A 302 9.06 11.43 3.52
N HIS A 303 9.92 12.34 3.07
CA HIS A 303 9.49 13.65 2.57
C HIS A 303 8.64 13.56 1.30
N ASN A 304 8.89 12.60 0.39
CA ASN A 304 8.02 12.38 -0.77
C ASN A 304 6.62 11.84 -0.39
N LYS A 305 6.45 11.24 0.78
CA LYS A 305 5.18 10.61 1.20
C LYS A 305 4.48 11.34 2.36
N THR A 306 5.17 12.26 3.04
CA THR A 306 4.63 13.07 4.15
C THR A 306 5.03 14.55 4.02
N PRO A 307 4.59 15.27 2.98
CA PRO A 307 4.81 16.72 2.85
C PRO A 307 4.19 17.53 4.01
N ASP A 308 3.24 16.90 4.70
CA ASP A 308 2.52 17.40 5.87
C ASP A 308 3.41 17.97 7.00
N GLN A 309 4.54 17.33 7.32
CA GLN A 309 5.43 17.81 8.39
C GLN A 309 6.19 19.09 7.99
N PHE A 310 6.62 19.17 6.73
CA PHE A 310 7.33 20.34 6.20
C PHE A 310 6.41 21.57 6.14
N VAL A 311 5.16 21.36 5.70
CA VAL A 311 4.10 22.37 5.70
C VAL A 311 3.77 22.81 7.13
N LEU A 312 3.73 21.88 8.09
CA LEU A 312 3.49 22.19 9.50
C LEU A 312 4.58 23.10 10.08
N ALA A 313 5.85 22.83 9.77
CA ALA A 313 6.98 23.63 10.25
C ALA A 313 6.92 25.10 9.76
N HIS A 314 6.39 25.33 8.56
CA HIS A 314 6.26 26.66 7.94
C HIS A 314 4.81 27.17 7.89
N GLN A 315 3.92 26.56 8.69
CA GLN A 315 2.48 26.81 8.61
C GLN A 315 2.12 28.27 8.84
N ALA A 316 2.81 28.96 9.77
CA ALA A 316 2.53 30.36 10.07
C ALA A 316 2.80 31.28 8.86
N GLN A 317 3.87 31.02 8.10
CA GLN A 317 4.24 31.80 6.91
C GLN A 317 3.31 31.46 5.73
N LEU A 318 3.01 30.18 5.55
CA LEU A 318 2.09 29.73 4.51
C LEU A 318 0.64 30.18 4.77
N ALA A 319 0.21 30.26 6.02
CA ALA A 319 -1.11 30.78 6.40
C ALA A 319 -1.24 32.29 6.14
N ALA A 320 -0.13 33.04 6.13
CA ALA A 320 -0.12 34.47 5.80
C ALA A 320 -0.20 34.72 4.28
N SER A 321 0.04 33.70 3.46
CA SER A 321 -0.01 33.81 2.00
C SER A 321 -1.45 33.96 1.51
N THR A 322 -1.70 34.93 0.65
CA THR A 322 -3.01 35.16 0.03
C THR A 322 -3.30 34.11 -1.03
N HIS A 323 -2.30 33.72 -1.80
CA HIS A 323 -2.40 32.70 -2.85
C HIS A 323 -1.47 31.53 -2.58
N LEU A 324 -1.91 30.32 -2.91
CA LEU A 324 -1.15 29.08 -2.74
C LEU A 324 -1.00 28.36 -4.07
N LEU A 325 0.19 27.83 -4.34
CA LEU A 325 0.52 27.10 -5.57
C LEU A 325 1.27 25.81 -5.24
N SER A 326 0.99 24.73 -5.96
CA SER A 326 1.75 23.48 -5.86
C SER A 326 1.78 22.71 -7.18
N ASN A 327 2.91 22.06 -7.47
CA ASN A 327 3.06 21.16 -8.62
C ASN A 327 2.89 19.67 -8.27
N ASP A 328 2.68 19.35 -6.99
CA ASP A 328 2.54 17.98 -6.50
C ASP A 328 1.25 17.84 -5.70
N LEU A 329 0.47 16.81 -6.02
CA LEU A 329 -0.81 16.51 -5.38
C LEU A 329 -0.70 16.24 -3.88
N GLY A 330 0.37 15.58 -3.45
CA GLY A 330 0.63 15.33 -2.04
C GLY A 330 0.88 16.62 -1.27
N ALA A 331 1.71 17.51 -1.83
CA ALA A 331 1.98 18.82 -1.27
C ALA A 331 0.72 19.72 -1.26
N ALA A 332 -0.05 19.75 -2.34
CA ALA A 332 -1.31 20.48 -2.41
C ALA A 332 -2.33 19.98 -1.37
N SER A 333 -2.46 18.66 -1.21
CA SER A 333 -3.35 18.05 -0.21
C SER A 333 -2.92 18.39 1.22
N ALA A 334 -1.60 18.38 1.48
CA ALA A 334 -1.05 18.77 2.78
C ALA A 334 -1.30 20.25 3.10
N LEU A 335 -1.13 21.14 2.12
CA LEU A 335 -1.48 22.57 2.24
C LEU A 335 -2.95 22.75 2.57
N ALA A 336 -3.83 22.14 1.78
CA ALA A 336 -5.28 22.25 1.95
C ALA A 336 -5.73 21.78 3.33
N TRP A 337 -5.22 20.62 3.76
CA TRP A 337 -5.53 20.05 5.07
C TRP A 337 -5.01 20.92 6.22
N ARG A 338 -3.72 21.31 6.19
CA ARG A 338 -3.08 22.02 7.31
C ARG A 338 -3.52 23.46 7.45
N LEU A 339 -3.80 24.13 6.34
CA LEU A 339 -4.24 25.52 6.33
C LEU A 339 -5.78 25.63 6.38
N ASN A 340 -6.48 24.49 6.29
CA ASN A 340 -7.94 24.42 6.15
C ASN A 340 -8.45 25.32 5.01
N ARG A 341 -7.74 25.26 3.87
CA ARG A 341 -7.98 26.06 2.67
C ARG A 341 -8.27 25.16 1.49
N THR A 342 -9.17 25.60 0.61
CA THR A 342 -9.57 24.83 -0.57
C THR A 342 -9.04 25.43 -1.86
N ASP A 343 -8.43 26.60 -1.83
CA ASP A 343 -8.03 27.44 -2.97
C ASP A 343 -6.54 27.33 -3.32
N VAL A 344 -6.01 26.10 -3.26
CA VAL A 344 -4.66 25.78 -3.77
C VAL A 344 -4.72 25.68 -5.29
N SER A 345 -3.84 26.43 -5.98
CA SER A 345 -3.68 26.37 -7.43
C SER A 345 -2.67 25.28 -7.82
N PHE A 346 -2.91 24.61 -8.94
CA PHE A 346 -2.11 23.49 -9.43
C PHE A 346 -1.23 23.92 -10.59
N PHE A 347 0.08 23.69 -10.47
CA PHE A 347 1.07 24.03 -11.47
C PHE A 347 1.47 22.79 -12.26
N ASN A 348 1.09 22.74 -13.54
CA ASN A 348 1.49 21.70 -14.49
C ASN A 348 1.17 20.24 -14.09
N THR A 349 0.21 20.00 -13.19
CA THR A 349 -0.12 18.66 -12.65
C THR A 349 -1.27 17.96 -13.40
N TRP A 350 -1.30 18.00 -14.74
CA TRP A 350 -2.48 17.62 -15.56
C TRP A 350 -2.88 16.16 -15.48
N ASN A 351 -1.92 15.25 -15.61
CA ASN A 351 -2.23 13.83 -15.82
C ASN A 351 -2.89 13.16 -14.61
N GLU A 352 -2.59 13.61 -13.38
CA GLU A 352 -3.14 13.01 -12.16
C GLU A 352 -4.47 13.65 -11.72
N LEU A 353 -4.77 14.87 -12.20
CA LEU A 353 -5.94 15.67 -11.83
C LEU A 353 -6.97 15.83 -12.95
N ASP A 354 -6.76 15.22 -14.12
CA ASP A 354 -7.65 15.32 -15.30
C ASP A 354 -9.12 14.99 -14.98
N TYR A 355 -9.34 14.06 -14.03
CA TYR A 355 -10.69 13.73 -13.54
C TYR A 355 -11.30 14.82 -12.64
N GLY A 356 -10.49 15.57 -11.88
CA GLY A 356 -10.95 16.57 -10.91
C GLY A 356 -10.98 18.01 -11.43
N LEU A 357 -10.19 18.35 -12.44
CA LEU A 357 -10.10 19.71 -12.99
C LEU A 357 -11.25 20.05 -13.96
N GLY A 358 -12.02 19.06 -14.40
CA GLY A 358 -13.20 19.24 -15.24
C GLY A 358 -14.42 19.84 -14.51
N TYR A 359 -14.34 20.02 -13.20
CA TYR A 359 -15.44 20.55 -12.40
C TYR A 359 -15.53 22.09 -12.45
N PRO A 360 -16.76 22.67 -12.47
CA PRO A 360 -16.96 24.12 -12.56
C PRO A 360 -16.40 24.94 -11.38
N ASP A 361 -16.22 24.32 -10.21
CA ASP A 361 -15.69 24.95 -8.99
C ASP A 361 -14.16 24.96 -8.93
N VAL A 362 -13.50 24.22 -9.82
CA VAL A 362 -12.02 24.13 -9.93
C VAL A 362 -11.48 24.94 -11.11
N THR A 363 -12.38 25.53 -11.92
CA THR A 363 -12.03 26.31 -13.10
C THR A 363 -11.23 27.56 -12.71
N GLY A 364 -10.03 27.73 -13.28
CA GLY A 364 -9.13 28.86 -12.97
C GLY A 364 -8.15 28.62 -11.81
N ARG A 365 -8.18 27.45 -11.17
CA ARG A 365 -7.09 26.99 -10.27
C ARG A 365 -5.91 26.37 -11.02
N GLU A 366 -6.02 26.36 -12.33
CA GLU A 366 -5.08 25.76 -13.26
C GLU A 366 -4.00 26.77 -13.67
N VAL A 367 -2.73 26.43 -13.44
CA VAL A 367 -1.60 27.26 -13.90
C VAL A 367 -0.70 26.42 -14.80
N THR A 368 -0.60 26.84 -16.07
CA THR A 368 0.24 26.18 -17.08
C THR A 368 1.65 26.75 -17.08
N LEU A 369 2.63 25.99 -17.61
CA LEU A 369 4.01 26.45 -17.80
C LEU A 369 4.11 27.80 -18.54
N LYS A 370 3.18 28.08 -19.48
CA LYS A 370 3.17 29.34 -20.24
C LYS A 370 2.48 30.48 -19.49
N GLY A 371 1.53 30.16 -18.61
CA GLY A 371 0.73 31.14 -17.87
C GLY A 371 1.29 31.51 -16.50
N ILE A 372 2.35 30.85 -16.04
CA ILE A 372 2.89 31.03 -14.68
C ILE A 372 3.38 32.46 -14.42
N ASP A 373 4.00 33.12 -15.40
CA ASP A 373 4.51 34.49 -15.25
C ASP A 373 3.38 35.49 -15.03
N GLU A 374 2.31 35.38 -15.82
CA GLU A 374 1.12 36.24 -15.71
C GLU A 374 0.41 35.98 -14.37
N TRP A 375 0.24 34.70 -14.01
CA TRP A 375 -0.39 34.30 -12.76
C TRP A 375 0.39 34.81 -11.54
N MET A 376 1.71 34.60 -11.50
CA MET A 376 2.58 35.08 -10.43
C MET A 376 2.55 36.61 -10.31
N THR A 377 2.51 37.31 -11.45
CA THR A 377 2.44 38.78 -11.46
C THR A 377 1.13 39.27 -10.84
N GLN A 378 0.00 38.66 -11.19
CA GLN A 378 -1.30 39.00 -10.62
C GLN A 378 -1.39 38.64 -9.14
N ALA A 379 -1.05 37.40 -8.79
CA ALA A 379 -1.15 36.89 -7.42
C ALA A 379 -0.28 37.73 -6.46
N ARG A 380 0.92 38.13 -6.87
CA ARG A 380 1.82 38.98 -6.06
C ARG A 380 1.33 40.42 -5.90
N ARG A 381 0.51 40.94 -6.82
CA ARG A 381 -0.13 42.26 -6.66
C ARG A 381 -1.23 42.24 -5.62
N GLU A 382 -1.95 41.12 -5.54
CA GLU A 382 -3.05 40.94 -4.59
C GLU A 382 -2.51 40.70 -3.17
N GLY A 383 -1.46 39.89 -3.03
CA GLY A 383 -0.84 39.63 -1.73
C GLY A 383 0.41 38.76 -1.77
N GLN A 384 0.75 38.15 -0.63
CA GLN A 384 1.86 37.21 -0.53
C GLN A 384 1.49 35.89 -1.24
N VAL A 385 2.45 35.27 -1.93
CA VAL A 385 2.23 33.97 -2.61
C VAL A 385 3.12 32.92 -1.97
N GLY A 386 2.50 31.83 -1.51
CA GLY A 386 3.20 30.66 -0.98
C GLY A 386 3.18 29.53 -2.01
N VAL A 387 4.35 29.05 -2.40
CA VAL A 387 4.51 27.94 -3.35
C VAL A 387 5.11 26.76 -2.60
N VAL A 388 4.53 25.58 -2.73
CA VAL A 388 5.10 24.33 -2.21
C VAL A 388 5.18 23.34 -3.35
N MET A 389 6.39 23.01 -3.77
CA MET A 389 6.62 22.21 -4.96
C MET A 389 7.70 21.16 -4.76
N ARG A 390 7.74 20.17 -5.64
CA ARG A 390 8.84 19.22 -5.76
C ARG A 390 9.84 19.72 -6.80
N GLY A 391 11.12 19.43 -6.59
CA GLY A 391 12.23 20.01 -7.36
C GLY A 391 13.38 19.05 -7.65
N ARG A 392 13.11 17.76 -7.86
CA ARG A 392 14.17 16.74 -8.06
C ARG A 392 14.25 16.23 -9.51
N SER A 393 13.13 16.05 -10.19
CA SER A 393 13.15 15.58 -11.58
C SER A 393 13.59 16.69 -12.55
N ASP A 394 14.10 16.32 -13.73
CA ASP A 394 14.48 17.31 -14.75
C ASP A 394 13.29 18.21 -15.17
N GLU A 395 12.06 17.71 -15.07
CA GLU A 395 10.84 18.46 -15.35
C GLU A 395 10.50 19.43 -14.20
N GLU A 396 10.54 18.94 -12.96
CA GLU A 396 10.32 19.74 -11.74
C GLU A 396 11.37 20.86 -11.57
N LEU A 397 12.62 20.61 -11.97
CA LEU A 397 13.67 21.62 -11.97
C LEU A 397 13.42 22.71 -13.01
N ARG A 398 12.92 22.34 -14.20
CA ARG A 398 12.51 23.34 -15.22
C ARG A 398 11.33 24.18 -14.73
N GLU A 399 10.37 23.56 -14.06
CA GLU A 399 9.26 24.26 -13.41
C GLU A 399 9.75 25.28 -12.38
N LEU A 400 10.72 24.89 -11.54
CA LEU A 400 11.33 25.77 -10.54
C LEU A 400 12.08 26.94 -11.20
N GLU A 401 12.75 26.70 -12.32
CA GLU A 401 13.47 27.74 -13.07
C GLU A 401 12.56 28.81 -13.68
N LEU A 402 11.30 28.49 -13.96
CA LEU A 402 10.30 29.44 -14.46
C LEU A 402 9.78 30.38 -13.36
N LEU A 403 9.95 30.05 -12.09
CA LEU A 403 9.49 30.90 -11.00
C LEU A 403 10.47 32.07 -10.73
N PRO A 404 9.97 33.21 -10.22
CA PRO A 404 10.83 34.33 -9.84
C PRO A 404 11.85 33.92 -8.78
N LYS A 405 13.06 34.49 -8.85
CA LYS A 405 14.20 34.10 -7.97
C LYS A 405 14.26 34.86 -6.65
N ASP A 406 13.36 35.82 -6.43
CA ASP A 406 13.34 36.73 -5.27
C ASP A 406 12.52 36.19 -4.09
N ALA A 407 12.29 34.87 -4.04
CA ALA A 407 11.59 34.22 -2.94
C ALA A 407 12.48 34.01 -1.72
N GLU A 408 11.85 34.00 -0.55
CA GLU A 408 12.42 33.29 0.60
C GLU A 408 12.23 31.78 0.37
N ARG A 409 13.34 31.04 0.36
CA ARG A 409 13.38 29.62 -0.02
C ARG A 409 13.74 28.74 1.17
N TYR A 410 12.94 27.70 1.37
CA TYR A 410 13.17 26.63 2.32
C TYR A 410 13.20 25.29 1.58
N ASP A 411 14.20 24.46 1.84
CA ASP A 411 14.38 23.16 1.19
C ASP A 411 14.37 22.04 2.24
N GLU A 412 13.58 20.98 1.99
CA GLU A 412 13.59 19.76 2.80
C GLU A 412 13.48 18.52 1.89
N GLY A 413 14.63 17.89 1.62
CA GLY A 413 14.72 16.75 0.70
C GLY A 413 14.36 17.14 -0.73
N ASN A 414 13.25 16.61 -1.26
CA ASN A 414 12.76 16.92 -2.60
C ASN A 414 11.69 18.02 -2.63
N LEU A 415 11.27 18.51 -1.46
CA LEU A 415 10.25 19.54 -1.33
C LEU A 415 10.90 20.90 -1.15
N ILE A 416 10.30 21.90 -1.76
CA ILE A 416 10.74 23.28 -1.75
C ILE A 416 9.54 24.15 -1.40
N ILE A 417 9.69 24.99 -0.37
CA ILE A 417 8.74 26.06 -0.06
C ILE A 417 9.36 27.38 -0.52
N LEU A 418 8.61 28.15 -1.31
CA LEU A 418 8.98 29.48 -1.75
C LEU A 418 7.92 30.47 -1.29
N ILE A 419 8.34 31.51 -0.57
CA ILE A 419 7.45 32.59 -0.13
C ILE A 419 7.82 33.86 -0.88
N TYR A 420 6.86 34.38 -1.65
CA TYR A 420 6.99 35.61 -2.40
C TYR A 420 6.25 36.74 -1.71
N GLY A 421 6.98 37.80 -1.36
CA GLY A 421 6.38 39.03 -0.85
C GLY A 421 5.48 39.71 -1.89
N LYS A 422 4.50 40.46 -1.38
CA LYS A 422 3.61 41.30 -2.18
C LYS A 422 4.45 42.28 -3.01
N SER A 423 4.20 42.35 -4.31
CA SER A 423 4.87 43.32 -5.19
C SER A 423 4.36 44.73 -4.90
N ALA A 424 5.26 45.72 -5.01
CA ALA A 424 4.85 47.13 -4.97
C ALA A 424 3.89 47.40 -6.16
N PRO A 425 2.84 48.23 -5.95
CA PRO A 425 1.79 48.45 -6.93
C PRO A 425 2.27 49.04 -8.26
#